data_AF-A0A1I8F114-F1
#
_entry.id   AF-A0A1I8F114-F1
#
_cell.length_a   1.000
_cell.length_b   1.000
_cell.length_c   1.000
_cell.angle_alpha   90.00
_cell.angle_beta   90.00
_cell.angle_gamma   90.00
#
_symmetry.space_group_name_H-M   'P 1'
#
loop_
_entity.id
_entity.type
_entity.pdbx_description
1 polymer ?
#
loop_
_entity_poly.entity_id
_entity_poly.type
_entity_poly.pdbx_seq_one_letter_code
_entity_poly.pdbx_strand_id
1 'polypeptide(L)'
;ESQSSWTPVEVDAIFEHLPELLSLHKKLLRELEPLPAVLISYHNQLLLYGNYCAHMTEAISLLEDACRSDKRRQEELQRHLTAAKAQFKLNEYLAVPMQRVLRYHLLVRSLMDYDRKEGGKDKELLKEAHDAMCDVATYVNETKRDTEMRVLINQIQTQ
;
A
#
# COMPACT_ATOMS: atom_id res chain seq x y z
N GLU A 1 -32.26 -9.10 -10.89
CA GLU A 1 -30.95 -8.77 -10.29
C GLU A 1 -29.88 -9.29 -11.23
N SER A 2 -29.07 -8.42 -11.81
CA SER A 2 -28.01 -8.86 -12.73
C SER A 2 -26.89 -9.50 -11.91
N GLN A 3 -26.63 -10.78 -12.16
CA GLN A 3 -25.48 -11.50 -11.61
C GLN A 3 -24.20 -10.71 -11.91
N SER A 4 -23.35 -10.48 -10.90
CA SER A 4 -22.09 -9.73 -11.08
C SER A 4 -21.22 -10.42 -12.13
N SER A 5 -20.56 -9.64 -12.98
CA SER A 5 -19.61 -10.14 -13.98
C SER A 5 -18.25 -10.53 -13.38
N TRP A 6 -18.04 -10.24 -12.10
CA TRP A 6 -16.85 -10.60 -11.32
C TRP A 6 -17.15 -11.78 -10.41
N THR A 7 -16.25 -12.76 -10.37
CA THR A 7 -16.36 -13.86 -9.41
C THR A 7 -15.77 -13.45 -8.06
N PRO A 8 -16.25 -14.02 -6.93
CA PRO A 8 -15.65 -13.77 -5.63
C PRO A 8 -14.15 -14.08 -5.58
N VAL A 9 -13.72 -15.16 -6.26
CA VAL A 9 -12.32 -15.58 -6.32
C VAL A 9 -11.43 -14.52 -6.98
N GLU A 10 -11.90 -13.90 -8.07
CA GLU A 10 -11.15 -12.83 -8.76
C GLU A 10 -11.08 -11.56 -7.89
N VAL A 11 -12.18 -11.21 -7.21
CA VAL A 11 -12.22 -10.05 -6.31
C VAL A 11 -11.29 -10.27 -5.12
N ASP A 12 -11.33 -11.46 -4.51
CA ASP A 12 -10.46 -11.83 -3.40
C ASP A 12 -9.00 -11.82 -3.82
N ALA A 13 -8.68 -12.30 -5.02
CA ALA A 13 -7.32 -12.20 -5.57
C ALA A 13 -6.87 -10.75 -5.77
N ILE A 14 -7.72 -9.84 -6.27
CA ILE A 14 -7.32 -8.44 -6.48
C ILE A 14 -7.10 -7.70 -5.15
N PHE A 15 -7.89 -8.03 -4.12
CA PHE A 15 -7.89 -7.29 -2.86
C PHE A 15 -7.29 -8.05 -1.68
N GLU A 16 -6.65 -9.20 -1.89
CA GLU A 16 -6.23 -10.19 -0.88
C GLU A 16 -5.66 -9.57 0.42
N HIS A 17 -4.67 -8.69 0.30
CA HIS A 17 -3.98 -8.09 1.46
C HIS A 17 -4.57 -6.76 1.93
N LEU A 18 -5.56 -6.21 1.23
CA LEU A 18 -6.13 -4.90 1.54
C LEU A 18 -6.96 -4.88 2.84
N PRO A 19 -7.76 -5.91 3.19
CA PRO A 19 -8.51 -5.94 4.46
C PRO A 19 -7.61 -5.84 5.69
N GLU A 20 -6.49 -6.56 5.68
CA GLU A 20 -5.51 -6.53 6.78
C GLU A 20 -4.87 -5.14 6.89
N LEU A 21 -4.46 -4.57 5.75
CA LEU A 21 -3.89 -3.23 5.70
C LEU A 21 -4.88 -2.16 6.17
N LEU A 22 -6.14 -2.27 5.79
CA LEU A 22 -7.20 -1.38 6.23
C LEU A 22 -7.43 -1.50 7.74
N SER A 23 -7.41 -2.73 8.29
CA SER A 23 -7.51 -2.97 9.73
C SER A 23 -6.36 -2.32 10.49
N LEU A 24 -5.13 -2.47 9.98
CA LEU A 24 -3.93 -1.82 10.52
C LEU A 24 -4.07 -0.30 10.57
N HIS A 25 -4.42 0.34 9.44
CA HIS A 25 -4.55 1.79 9.39
C HIS A 25 -5.70 2.33 10.24
N LYS A 26 -6.80 1.58 10.39
CA LYS A 26 -7.87 1.94 11.31
C LYS A 26 -7.43 1.89 12.78
N LYS A 27 -6.50 1.00 13.14
CA LYS A 27 -5.90 0.98 14.49
C LYS A 27 -4.93 2.14 14.67
N LEU A 28 -3.99 2.31 13.74
CA LEU A 28 -3.01 3.40 13.76
C LEU A 28 -3.68 4.78 13.86
N LEU A 29 -4.77 5.01 13.12
CA LEU A 29 -5.52 6.28 13.17
C LEU A 29 -6.17 6.53 14.54
N ARG A 30 -6.63 5.47 15.22
CA ARG A 30 -7.24 5.59 16.56
C ARG A 30 -6.21 5.91 17.64
N GLU A 31 -4.96 5.50 17.43
CA GLU A 31 -3.87 5.63 18.39
C GLU A 31 -2.85 6.69 17.95
N LEU A 32 -3.22 7.64 17.06
CA LEU A 32 -2.27 8.48 16.33
C LEU A 32 -1.37 9.39 17.19
N GLU A 33 -1.71 9.64 18.46
CA GLU A 33 -0.98 10.58 19.31
C GLU A 33 -0.34 9.92 20.54
N PRO A 34 0.95 10.22 20.84
CA PRO A 34 1.87 11.08 20.07
C PRO A 34 2.48 10.35 18.86
N LEU A 35 2.44 11.01 17.68
CA LEU A 35 2.81 10.41 16.39
C LEU A 35 4.18 9.69 16.37
N PRO A 36 5.29 10.23 16.92
CA PRO A 36 6.58 9.55 16.86
C PRO A 36 6.57 8.20 17.59
N ALA A 37 6.02 8.13 18.80
CA ALA A 37 5.93 6.89 19.58
C ALA A 37 5.02 5.86 18.91
N VAL A 38 3.97 6.32 18.25
CA VAL A 38 3.03 5.47 17.53
C VAL A 38 3.69 4.85 16.30
N LEU A 39 4.43 5.63 15.52
CA LEU A 39 5.18 5.09 14.39
C LEU A 39 6.22 4.06 14.83
N ILE A 40 6.91 4.30 15.95
CA ILE A 40 7.84 3.33 16.54
C ILE A 40 7.09 2.07 16.98
N SER A 41 5.93 2.16 17.65
CA SER A 41 5.21 0.94 18.07
C SER A 41 4.58 0.17 16.90
N TYR A 42 4.27 0.84 15.79
CA TYR A 42 3.63 0.23 14.62
C TYR A 42 4.60 -0.23 13.51
N HIS A 43 5.90 0.09 13.57
CA HIS A 43 6.85 -0.22 12.48
C HIS A 43 6.85 -1.70 12.07
N ASN A 44 6.86 -2.62 13.03
CA ASN A 44 6.80 -4.06 12.76
C ASN A 44 5.48 -4.49 12.10
N GLN A 45 4.36 -3.89 12.51
CA GLN A 45 3.06 -4.18 11.91
C GLN A 45 2.97 -3.62 10.48
N LEU A 46 3.67 -2.51 10.20
CA LEU A 46 3.78 -1.95 8.85
C LEU A 46 4.59 -2.83 7.90
N LEU A 47 5.31 -3.86 8.37
CA LEU A 47 5.96 -4.84 7.48
C LEU A 47 4.95 -5.67 6.66
N LEU A 48 3.66 -5.68 7.04
CA LEU A 48 2.58 -6.24 6.22
C LEU A 48 2.49 -5.61 4.82
N TYR A 49 3.03 -4.39 4.65
CA TYR A 49 3.19 -3.78 3.34
C TYR A 49 4.07 -4.58 2.38
N GLY A 50 5.00 -5.41 2.88
CA GLY A 50 5.81 -6.29 2.03
C GLY A 50 4.93 -7.23 1.18
N ASN A 51 3.99 -7.91 1.84
CA ASN A 51 3.04 -8.81 1.16
C ASN A 51 2.14 -8.04 0.18
N TYR A 52 1.58 -6.91 0.62
CA TYR A 52 0.75 -6.07 -0.24
C TYR A 52 1.52 -5.62 -1.50
N CYS A 53 2.74 -5.11 -1.33
CA CYS A 53 3.54 -4.58 -2.45
C CYS A 53 4.07 -5.67 -3.38
N ALA A 54 4.36 -6.86 -2.87
CA ALA A 54 4.71 -8.02 -3.69
C ALA A 54 3.53 -8.43 -4.60
N HIS A 55 2.31 -8.44 -4.05
CA HIS A 55 1.10 -8.85 -4.78
C HIS A 55 0.50 -7.76 -5.68
N MET A 56 0.75 -6.49 -5.36
CA MET A 56 0.10 -5.35 -6.02
C MET A 56 0.24 -5.37 -7.56
N THR A 57 1.41 -5.74 -8.07
CA THR A 57 1.64 -5.80 -9.53
C THR A 57 0.80 -6.89 -10.18
N GLU A 58 0.68 -8.06 -9.53
CA GLU A 58 -0.18 -9.16 -9.99
C GLU A 58 -1.65 -8.76 -9.93
N ALA A 59 -2.11 -8.18 -8.82
CA ALA A 59 -3.48 -7.68 -8.67
C ALA A 59 -3.87 -6.67 -9.76
N ILE A 60 -2.96 -5.74 -10.11
CA ILE A 60 -3.18 -4.79 -11.22
C ILE A 60 -3.26 -5.54 -12.56
N SER A 61 -2.37 -6.51 -12.81
CA SER A 61 -2.40 -7.28 -14.06
C SER A 61 -3.71 -8.08 -14.18
N LEU A 62 -4.12 -8.77 -13.12
CA LEU A 62 -5.38 -9.53 -13.07
C LEU A 62 -6.58 -8.63 -13.34
N LEU A 63 -6.63 -7.44 -12.73
CA LEU A 63 -7.68 -6.45 -12.96
C LEU A 63 -7.74 -6.02 -14.43
N GLU A 64 -6.59 -5.75 -15.04
CA GLU A 64 -6.50 -5.34 -16.44
C GLU A 64 -6.88 -6.47 -17.40
N ASP A 65 -6.39 -7.68 -17.18
CA ASP A 65 -6.71 -8.86 -17.98
C ASP A 65 -8.20 -9.23 -17.89
N ALA A 66 -8.78 -9.15 -16.70
CA ALA A 66 -10.21 -9.37 -16.51
C ALA A 66 -11.05 -8.32 -17.27
N CYS A 67 -10.64 -7.05 -17.26
CA CYS A 67 -11.31 -6.00 -18.03
C CYS A 67 -11.11 -6.15 -19.55
N ARG A 68 -9.95 -6.63 -19.99
CA ARG A 68 -9.65 -6.89 -21.41
C ARG A 68 -10.45 -8.07 -21.96
N SER A 69 -10.64 -9.11 -21.16
CA SER A 69 -11.30 -10.36 -21.57
C SER A 69 -12.83 -10.29 -21.61
N ASP A 70 -13.46 -9.47 -20.75
CA ASP A 70 -14.91 -9.27 -20.76
C ASP A 70 -15.28 -7.79 -20.58
N LYS A 71 -15.83 -7.19 -21.63
CA LYS A 71 -16.27 -5.78 -21.63
C LYS A 71 -17.32 -5.49 -20.54
N ARG A 72 -18.14 -6.46 -20.16
CA ARG A 72 -19.15 -6.29 -19.08
C ARG A 72 -18.48 -5.99 -17.74
N ARG A 73 -17.29 -6.55 -17.49
CA ARG A 73 -16.49 -6.28 -16.29
C ARG A 73 -15.99 -4.86 -16.24
N GLN A 74 -15.50 -4.37 -17.38
CA GLN A 74 -15.08 -2.97 -17.53
C GLN A 74 -16.26 -2.01 -17.28
N GLU A 75 -17.44 -2.30 -17.85
CA GLU A 75 -18.65 -1.49 -17.67
C GLU A 75 -19.16 -1.53 -16.22
N GLU A 76 -19.13 -2.69 -15.56
CA GLU A 76 -19.45 -2.84 -14.13
C GLU A 76 -18.48 -2.05 -13.24
N LEU A 77 -17.18 -2.20 -13.45
CA LEU A 77 -16.17 -1.44 -12.72
C LEU A 77 -16.37 0.08 -12.88
N GLN A 78 -16.60 0.54 -14.11
CA GLN A 78 -16.83 1.95 -14.37
C GLN A 78 -18.10 2.47 -13.67
N ARG A 79 -19.18 1.69 -13.63
CA ARG A 79 -20.39 2.03 -12.87
C ARG A 79 -20.09 2.19 -11.38
N HIS A 80 -19.32 1.28 -10.78
CA HIS A 80 -18.92 1.38 -9.37
C HIS A 80 -18.05 2.61 -9.10
N LEU A 81 -17.05 2.88 -9.95
CA LEU A 81 -16.19 4.06 -9.83
C LEU A 81 -17.00 5.37 -9.93
N THR A 82 -17.93 5.45 -10.89
CA THR A 82 -18.81 6.61 -11.04
C THR A 82 -19.74 6.79 -9.84
N ALA A 83 -20.34 5.70 -9.33
CA ALA A 83 -21.17 5.76 -8.13
C ALA A 83 -20.39 6.21 -6.89
N ALA A 84 -19.13 5.77 -6.77
CA ALA A 84 -18.20 6.19 -5.72
C ALA A 84 -17.63 7.60 -5.92
N LYS A 85 -17.96 8.28 -7.03
CA LYS A 85 -17.36 9.57 -7.44
C LYS A 85 -15.83 9.52 -7.46
N ALA A 86 -15.28 8.37 -7.85
CA ALA A 86 -13.85 8.16 -7.97
C ALA A 86 -13.25 9.11 -9.02
N GLN A 87 -12.11 9.70 -8.68
CA GLN A 87 -11.38 10.61 -9.57
C GLN A 87 -10.29 9.89 -10.37
N PHE A 88 -9.90 8.70 -9.92
CA PHE A 88 -8.82 7.91 -10.49
C PHE A 88 -9.35 6.53 -10.89
N LYS A 89 -8.57 5.81 -11.70
CA LYS A 89 -8.83 4.42 -12.03
C LYS A 89 -8.53 3.52 -10.82
N LEU A 90 -9.13 2.33 -10.78
CA LEU A 90 -8.94 1.39 -9.68
C LEU A 90 -7.46 0.98 -9.50
N ASN A 91 -6.71 0.79 -10.58
CA ASN A 91 -5.27 0.47 -10.51
C ASN A 91 -4.45 1.58 -9.83
N GLU A 92 -4.80 2.85 -10.02
CA GLU A 92 -4.15 3.98 -9.35
C GLU A 92 -4.43 3.96 -7.84
N TYR A 93 -5.64 3.58 -7.44
CA TYR A 93 -5.97 3.40 -6.02
C TYR A 93 -5.20 2.23 -5.39
N LEU A 94 -5.00 1.12 -6.11
CA LEU A 94 -4.17 0.01 -5.64
C LEU A 94 -2.69 0.42 -5.43
N ALA A 95 -2.21 1.46 -6.11
CA ALA A 95 -0.87 1.97 -5.86
C ALA A 95 -0.76 2.87 -4.60
N VAL A 96 -1.88 3.46 -4.14
CA VAL A 96 -1.88 4.46 -3.05
C VAL A 96 -1.26 3.92 -1.75
N PRO A 97 -1.55 2.68 -1.28
CA PRO A 97 -0.96 2.20 -0.04
C PRO A 97 0.56 2.12 -0.11
N MET A 98 1.13 1.66 -1.22
CA MET A 98 2.59 1.67 -1.42
C MET A 98 3.15 3.09 -1.34
N GLN A 99 2.50 4.05 -1.99
CA GLN A 99 2.94 5.44 -1.92
C GLN A 99 2.82 6.03 -0.51
N ARG A 100 1.87 5.55 0.30
CA ARG A 100 1.66 6.02 1.68
C ARG A 100 2.79 5.57 2.58
N VAL A 101 3.16 4.29 2.55
CA VAL A 101 4.23 3.77 3.41
C VAL A 101 5.58 4.42 3.10
N LEU A 102 5.85 4.71 1.82
CA LEU A 102 7.05 5.41 1.36
C LEU A 102 7.06 6.92 1.67
N ARG A 103 6.00 7.47 2.28
CA ARG A 103 5.94 8.87 2.69
C ARG A 103 6.13 9.06 4.20
N TYR A 104 6.00 8.02 5.02
CA TYR A 104 6.08 8.19 6.47
C TYR A 104 7.43 8.74 6.93
N HIS A 105 8.55 8.19 6.43
CA HIS A 105 9.88 8.70 6.77
C HIS A 105 10.08 10.16 6.35
N LEU A 106 9.51 10.58 5.20
CA LEU A 106 9.55 11.98 4.75
C LEU A 106 8.77 12.92 5.67
N LEU A 107 7.60 12.47 6.16
CA LEU A 107 6.79 13.24 7.10
C LEU A 107 7.51 13.40 8.44
N VAL A 108 8.12 12.34 8.96
CA VAL A 108 8.91 12.42 10.20
C VAL A 108 10.11 13.35 10.03
N ARG A 109 10.80 13.30 8.87
CA ARG A 109 11.88 14.25 8.56
C ARG A 109 11.40 15.70 8.57
N SER A 110 10.25 15.99 7.95
CA SER A 110 9.66 17.33 8.00
C SER A 110 9.29 17.77 9.43
N LEU A 111 8.84 16.84 10.27
CA LEU A 111 8.57 17.09 11.68
C LEU A 111 9.86 17.40 12.46
N MET A 112 10.96 16.68 12.20
CA MET A 112 12.29 16.97 12.78
C MET A 112 12.79 18.36 12.40
N ASP A 113 12.63 18.76 11.14
CA ASP A 113 13.05 20.08 10.65
C ASP A 113 12.26 21.21 11.34
N TYR A 114 10.98 20.97 11.62
CA TYR A 114 10.12 21.90 12.37
C TYR A 114 10.53 21.96 13.85
N ASP A 115 10.64 20.81 14.53
CA ASP A 115 11.05 20.72 15.94
C ASP A 115 12.39 21.42 16.20
N ARG A 116 13.35 21.24 15.28
CA ARG A 116 14.65 21.92 15.34
C ARG A 116 14.55 23.45 15.31
N LYS A 117 13.62 24.00 14.51
CA LYS A 117 13.41 25.45 14.40
C LYS A 117 12.73 26.03 15.63
N GLU A 118 11.80 25.29 16.22
CA GLU A 118 11.03 25.70 17.39
C GLU A 118 11.76 25.44 18.73
N GLY A 119 12.96 24.87 18.70
CA GLY A 119 13.74 24.60 19.92
C GLY A 119 13.21 23.41 20.73
N GLY A 120 12.59 22.45 20.07
CA GLY A 120 11.99 21.28 20.69
C GLY A 120 12.98 20.32 21.37
N LYS A 121 12.42 19.41 22.18
CA LYS A 121 13.17 18.51 23.08
C LYS A 121 13.11 17.04 22.66
N ASP A 122 12.27 16.68 21.69
CA ASP A 122 11.96 15.28 21.34
C ASP A 122 12.86 14.73 20.22
N LYS A 123 14.09 15.25 20.12
CA LYS A 123 15.01 14.97 19.01
C LYS A 123 15.35 13.48 18.88
N GLU A 124 15.54 12.79 20.00
CA GLU A 124 15.87 11.36 20.01
C GLU A 124 14.67 10.52 19.57
N LEU A 125 13.48 10.81 20.10
CA LEU A 125 12.24 10.12 19.75
C LEU A 125 11.90 10.31 18.26
N LEU A 126 12.06 11.52 17.73
CA LEU A 126 11.83 11.80 16.30
C LEU A 126 12.84 11.09 15.40
N LYS A 127 14.10 11.00 15.83
CA LYS A 127 15.14 10.26 15.11
C LYS A 127 14.82 8.76 15.08
N GLU A 128 14.45 8.19 16.22
CA GLU A 128 14.06 6.78 16.29
C GLU A 128 12.84 6.47 15.40
N ALA A 129 11.81 7.33 15.43
CA ALA A 129 10.66 7.20 14.54
C ALA A 129 11.04 7.32 13.05
N HIS A 130 11.97 8.21 12.71
CA HIS A 130 12.47 8.36 11.36
C HIS A 130 13.20 7.11 10.89
N ASP A 131 14.12 6.59 11.70
CA ASP A 131 14.92 5.42 11.38
C ASP A 131 14.02 4.18 11.23
N ALA A 132 13.06 3.98 12.14
CA ALA A 132 12.06 2.92 12.03
C ALA A 132 11.24 2.98 10.72
N MET A 133 10.84 4.18 10.29
CA MET A 133 10.10 4.34 9.02
C MET A 133 11.01 4.20 7.78
N CYS A 134 12.30 4.52 7.88
CA CYS A 134 13.28 4.24 6.83
C CYS A 134 13.48 2.74 6.66
N ASP A 135 13.54 1.98 7.76
CA ASP A 135 13.66 0.52 7.71
C ASP A 135 12.44 -0.11 7.03
N VAL A 136 11.23 0.33 7.38
CA VAL A 136 9.99 -0.12 6.71
C VAL A 136 10.04 0.22 5.21
N ALA A 137 10.44 1.44 4.84
CA ALA A 137 10.54 1.84 3.43
C ALA A 137 11.57 1.01 2.66
N THR A 138 12.71 0.72 3.29
CA THR A 138 13.78 -0.11 2.72
C THR A 138 13.28 -1.54 2.50
N TYR A 139 12.67 -2.15 3.52
CA TYR A 139 12.10 -3.49 3.44
C TYR A 139 11.04 -3.62 2.34
N VAL A 140 10.10 -2.65 2.23
CA VAL A 140 9.07 -2.66 1.20
C VAL A 140 9.67 -2.56 -0.20
N ASN A 141 10.68 -1.70 -0.38
CA ASN A 141 11.37 -1.55 -1.66
C ASN A 141 12.17 -2.80 -2.04
N GLU A 142 12.84 -3.43 -1.09
CA GLU A 142 13.58 -4.69 -1.30
C GLU A 142 12.65 -5.84 -1.64
N THR A 143 11.58 -6.03 -0.87
CA THR A 143 10.56 -7.06 -1.11
C THR A 143 9.96 -6.93 -2.51
N LYS A 144 9.67 -5.70 -2.94
CA LYS A 144 9.19 -5.43 -4.29
C LYS A 144 10.24 -5.78 -5.35
N ARG A 145 11.49 -5.34 -5.17
CA ARG A 145 12.59 -5.64 -6.10
C ARG A 145 12.82 -7.15 -6.25
N ASP A 146 12.79 -7.89 -5.14
CA ASP A 146 12.98 -9.33 -5.14
C ASP A 146 11.84 -10.05 -5.86
N THR A 147 10.62 -9.57 -5.70
CA THR A 147 9.44 -10.10 -6.40
C THR A 147 9.56 -9.87 -7.91
N GLU A 148 9.91 -8.66 -8.33
CA GLU A 148 10.16 -8.32 -9.74
C GLU A 148 11.29 -9.16 -10.36
N MET A 149 12.38 -9.38 -9.60
CA MET A 149 13.50 -10.22 -10.03
C MET A 149 13.10 -11.68 -10.20
N ARG A 150 12.30 -12.24 -9.28
CA ARG A 150 11.80 -13.62 -9.38
C ARG A 150 10.93 -13.82 -10.62
N VAL A 151 10.05 -12.85 -10.92
CA VAL A 151 9.22 -12.90 -12.14
C VAL A 151 10.09 -12.94 -13.39
N LEU A 152 11.13 -12.10 -13.46
CA LEU A 152 12.04 -12.07 -14.59
C LEU A 152 12.81 -13.39 -14.76
N ILE A 153 13.33 -13.97 -13.67
CA ILE A 153 14.04 -15.26 -13.72
C ILE A 153 13.12 -16.36 -14.23
N ASN A 154 11.89 -16.44 -13.73
CA ASN A 154 10.92 -17.43 -14.17
C ASN A 154 10.64 -17.29 -15.66
N GLN A 155 10.48 -16.06 -16.17
CA GLN A 155 10.26 -15.82 -17.60
C GLN A 155 11.41 -16.35 -18.47
N ILE A 156 12.67 -16.16 -18.04
CA ILE A 156 13.86 -16.67 -18.75
C ILE A 156 13.90 -18.21 -18.71
N GLN A 157 13.54 -18.83 -17.59
CA GLN A 157 13.58 -20.29 -17.44
C GLN A 157 12.45 -21.02 -18.19
N THR A 158 11.35 -20.32 -18.47
CA THR A 158 10.22 -20.86 -19.24
C THR A 158 10.29 -20.63 -20.75
N GLN A 159 11.37 -20.00 -21.24
CA GLN A 159 11.69 -19.83 -22.66
C GLN A 159 12.69 -20.88 -23.14
#